data_AF-A0A292QTY2-F1
#
_entry.id   AF-A0A292QTY2-F1
#
_cell.length_a   1.000
_cell.length_b   1.000
_cell.length_c   1.000
_cell.angle_alpha   90.00
_cell.angle_beta   90.00
_cell.angle_gamma   90.00
#
_symmetry.space_group_name_H-M   'P 1'
#
loop_
_entity.id
_entity.type
_entity.pdbx_description
1 polymer ?
#
loop_
_entity_poly.entity_id
_entity_poly.type
_entity_poly.pdbx_seq_one_letter_code
_entity_poly.pdbx_strand_id
1 'polypeptide(L)'
;MEILQTKLSKNILYKFLFLKHFYKFIFLHKPLCERYKDNTLKIFGLYICRSCLLLYTGFFLSLIFCILSVKSVHLNKYFYLWFSGLLLTTAMSYPPVYYKFSRLTKDFIRLYDGIFLASAFVLCFKIHWELGFLSIFAFIFVKNLYNLKRKGDACTGCPRLSEGTTCEGYILQKEALLKIDEEYSDIMTKQLLKKGRTKFYD
;
A
#
# COMPACT_ATOMS: atom_id res chain seq x y z
N MET A 1 -21.20 -16.42 25.82
CA MET A 1 -20.72 -15.02 25.74
C MET A 1 -19.22 -14.85 26.04
N GLU A 2 -18.63 -15.60 26.99
CA GLU A 2 -17.18 -15.51 27.30
C GLU A 2 -16.23 -15.84 26.13
N ILE A 3 -16.59 -16.79 25.26
CA ILE A 3 -15.77 -17.16 24.09
C ILE A 3 -15.63 -15.98 23.11
N LEU A 4 -16.70 -15.17 22.95
CA LEU A 4 -16.68 -14.00 22.05
C LEU A 4 -15.82 -12.87 22.63
N GLN A 5 -15.93 -12.62 23.94
CA GLN A 5 -15.19 -11.57 24.65
C GLN A 5 -13.69 -11.85 24.71
N THR A 6 -13.30 -13.13 24.86
CA THR A 6 -11.90 -13.57 24.84
C THR A 6 -11.29 -13.60 23.44
N LYS A 7 -12.08 -13.89 22.39
CA LYS A 7 -11.58 -13.85 21.01
C LYS A 7 -11.41 -12.42 20.50
N LEU A 8 -12.29 -11.51 20.91
CA LEU A 8 -12.20 -10.08 20.58
C LEU A 8 -10.95 -9.44 21.21
N SER A 9 -10.64 -9.78 22.47
CA SER A 9 -9.44 -9.26 23.14
C SER A 9 -8.13 -9.76 22.51
N LYS A 10 -8.07 -11.03 22.09
CA LYS A 10 -6.92 -11.62 21.41
C LYS A 10 -6.63 -10.97 20.06
N ASN A 11 -7.66 -10.76 19.24
CA ASN A 11 -7.50 -10.13 17.93
C ASN A 11 -7.06 -8.66 18.04
N ILE A 12 -7.62 -7.92 19.00
CA ILE A 12 -7.24 -6.53 19.25
C ILE A 12 -5.78 -6.46 19.71
N LEU A 13 -5.39 -7.32 20.66
CA LEU A 13 -4.02 -7.41 21.14
C LEU A 13 -3.05 -7.72 20.00
N TYR A 14 -3.34 -8.73 19.17
CA TYR A 14 -2.48 -9.07 18.04
C TYR A 14 -2.36 -7.92 17.05
N LYS A 15 -3.47 -7.25 16.70
CA LYS A 15 -3.45 -6.06 15.83
C LYS A 15 -2.60 -4.92 16.42
N PHE A 16 -2.70 -4.70 17.73
CA PHE A 16 -1.90 -3.68 18.42
C PHE A 16 -0.41 -4.04 18.37
N LEU A 17 -0.03 -5.28 18.71
CA LEU A 17 1.36 -5.74 18.64
C LEU A 17 1.90 -5.70 17.21
N PHE A 18 1.07 -6.09 16.23
CA PHE A 18 1.39 -5.99 14.82
C PHE A 18 1.70 -4.54 14.43
N LEU A 19 0.85 -3.59 14.81
CA LEU A 19 1.10 -2.18 14.54
C LEU A 19 2.39 -1.70 15.25
N LYS A 20 2.55 -2.01 16.53
CA LYS A 20 3.69 -1.62 17.37
C LYS A 20 5.04 -2.04 16.77
N HIS A 21 5.15 -3.25 16.23
CA HIS A 21 6.43 -3.78 15.71
C HIS A 21 6.57 -3.63 14.19
N PHE A 22 5.46 -3.65 13.45
CA PHE A 22 5.46 -3.61 12.00
C PHE A 22 5.24 -2.20 11.41
N TYR A 23 5.06 -1.16 12.26
CA TYR A 23 4.81 0.21 11.79
C TYR A 23 5.84 0.72 10.77
N LYS A 24 7.10 0.32 10.94
CA LYS A 24 8.22 0.71 10.06
C LYS A 24 8.04 0.25 8.61
N PHE A 25 7.21 -0.78 8.37
CA PHE A 25 7.06 -1.41 7.07
C PHE A 25 5.67 -1.21 6.45
N ILE A 26 4.77 -0.43 7.09
CA ILE A 26 3.37 -0.27 6.62
C ILE A 26 3.31 0.26 5.18
N PHE A 27 4.21 1.15 4.80
CA PHE A 27 4.24 1.75 3.46
C PHE A 27 5.22 1.06 2.50
N LEU A 28 5.77 -0.09 2.90
CA LEU A 28 6.73 -0.85 2.12
C LEU A 28 6.01 -1.92 1.29
N HIS A 29 5.96 -1.72 -0.03
CA HIS A 29 5.35 -2.66 -0.97
C HIS A 29 6.36 -3.58 -1.69
N LYS A 30 7.66 -3.39 -1.46
CA LYS A 30 8.74 -4.13 -2.10
C LYS A 30 9.76 -4.63 -1.08
N PRO A 31 10.43 -5.77 -1.31
CA PRO A 31 11.50 -6.26 -0.42
C PRO A 31 12.63 -5.24 -0.26
N LEU A 32 13.34 -5.29 0.87
CA LEU A 32 14.53 -4.46 1.16
C LEU A 32 15.85 -5.08 0.65
N CYS A 33 15.82 -5.87 -0.44
CA CYS A 33 17.03 -6.49 -0.99
C CYS A 33 17.69 -5.59 -2.05
N GLU A 34 18.92 -5.92 -2.45
CA GLU A 34 19.71 -5.11 -3.39
C GLU A 34 18.98 -4.90 -4.73
N ARG A 35 18.24 -5.91 -5.21
CA ARG A 35 17.40 -5.82 -6.42
C ARG A 35 16.39 -4.67 -6.38
N TYR A 36 15.94 -4.27 -5.20
CA TYR A 36 14.89 -3.27 -4.99
C TYR A 36 15.36 -2.02 -4.24
N LYS A 37 16.67 -1.87 -4.03
CA LYS A 37 17.28 -0.76 -3.30
C LYS A 37 16.80 0.61 -3.78
N ASP A 38 16.79 0.82 -5.10
CA ASP A 38 16.35 2.08 -5.71
C ASP A 38 14.83 2.31 -5.65
N ASN A 39 14.05 1.29 -5.28
CA ASN A 39 12.60 1.37 -5.13
C ASN A 39 12.14 1.70 -3.71
N THR A 40 13.05 1.65 -2.73
CA THR A 40 12.74 1.79 -1.32
C THR A 40 13.47 2.99 -0.75
N LEU A 41 12.80 3.76 0.11
CA LEU A 41 13.37 4.91 0.82
C LEU A 41 13.30 4.65 2.32
N LYS A 42 14.31 5.12 3.05
CA LYS A 42 14.32 5.14 4.51
C LYS A 42 14.19 6.58 4.98
N ILE A 43 13.05 6.93 5.56
CA ILE A 43 12.73 8.29 6.02
C ILE A 43 12.35 8.21 7.50
N PHE A 44 13.08 8.89 8.39
CA PHE A 44 12.86 8.87 9.84
C PHE A 44 12.68 7.46 10.44
N GLY A 45 13.42 6.47 9.95
CA GLY A 45 13.34 5.08 10.40
C GLY A 45 12.17 4.26 9.82
N LEU A 46 11.34 4.84 8.95
CA LEU A 46 10.29 4.17 8.19
C LEU A 46 10.81 3.74 6.82
N TYR A 47 10.40 2.56 6.37
CA TYR A 47 10.67 2.06 5.02
C TYR A 47 9.45 2.31 4.13
N ILE A 48 9.67 3.04 3.04
CA ILE A 48 8.59 3.51 2.16
C ILE A 48 8.91 3.12 0.72
N CYS A 49 7.91 2.65 -0.02
CA CYS A 49 8.04 2.47 -1.46
C CYS A 49 8.09 3.82 -2.18
N ARG A 50 9.21 4.13 -2.84
CA ARG A 50 9.45 5.38 -3.57
C ARG A 50 8.36 5.68 -4.60
N SER A 51 7.98 4.66 -5.40
CA SER A 51 6.93 4.81 -6.41
C SER A 51 5.55 5.09 -5.81
N CYS A 52 5.24 4.51 -4.65
CA CYS A 52 3.96 4.76 -3.97
C CYS A 52 3.94 6.15 -3.35
N LEU A 53 5.05 6.58 -2.74
CA LEU A 53 5.19 7.92 -2.21
C LEU A 53 4.90 8.97 -3.28
N LEU A 54 5.56 8.88 -4.43
CA LEU A 54 5.37 9.83 -5.53
C LEU A 54 3.94 9.81 -6.10
N LEU A 55 3.36 8.63 -6.28
CA LEU A 55 1.98 8.48 -6.71
C LEU A 55 1.02 9.20 -5.75
N TYR A 56 1.16 8.95 -4.45
CA TYR A 56 0.30 9.59 -3.45
C TYR A 56 0.56 11.09 -3.34
N THR A 57 1.81 11.54 -3.41
CA THR A 57 2.14 12.97 -3.43
C THR A 57 1.46 13.67 -4.62
N GLY A 58 1.58 13.12 -5.84
CA GLY A 58 0.91 13.67 -7.02
C GLY A 58 -0.61 13.69 -6.87
N PHE A 59 -1.17 12.60 -6.35
CA PHE A 59 -2.62 12.48 -6.10
C PHE A 59 -3.12 13.53 -5.11
N PHE A 60 -2.53 13.64 -3.93
CA PHE A 60 -2.99 14.57 -2.90
C PHE A 60 -2.76 16.03 -3.31
N LEU A 61 -1.62 16.36 -3.92
CA LEU A 61 -1.37 17.70 -4.42
C LEU A 61 -2.43 18.10 -5.46
N SER A 62 -2.67 17.24 -6.46
CA SER A 62 -3.68 17.51 -7.47
C SER A 62 -5.09 17.57 -6.89
N LEU A 63 -5.42 16.73 -5.91
CA LEU A 63 -6.74 16.77 -5.26
C LEU A 63 -6.96 18.12 -4.57
N ILE A 64 -5.97 18.61 -3.83
CA ILE A 64 -6.01 19.93 -3.18
C ILE A 64 -6.18 21.04 -4.23
N PHE A 65 -5.33 21.06 -5.26
CA PHE A 65 -5.44 22.07 -6.32
C PHE A 65 -6.78 22.03 -7.05
N CYS A 66 -7.28 20.83 -7.37
CA CYS A 66 -8.57 20.67 -8.04
C CYS A 66 -9.75 21.15 -7.16
N ILE A 67 -9.72 20.90 -5.85
CA ILE A 67 -10.73 21.41 -4.91
C ILE A 67 -10.68 22.95 -4.85
N LEU A 68 -9.48 23.52 -4.72
CA LEU A 68 -9.29 24.97 -4.65
C LEU A 68 -9.72 25.67 -5.95
N SER A 69 -9.53 25.02 -7.10
CA SER A 69 -9.84 25.59 -8.42
C SER A 69 -11.15 25.09 -9.03
N VAL A 70 -11.99 24.35 -8.30
CA VAL A 70 -13.15 23.63 -8.86
C VAL A 70 -14.13 24.54 -9.61
N LYS A 71 -14.28 25.80 -9.17
CA LYS A 71 -15.15 26.81 -9.79
C LYS A 71 -14.64 27.27 -11.16
N SER A 72 -13.34 27.22 -11.40
CA SER A 72 -12.67 27.73 -12.61
C SER A 72 -12.49 26.67 -13.70
N VAL A 73 -12.77 25.39 -13.41
CA VAL A 73 -12.55 24.29 -14.36
C VAL A 73 -13.65 24.25 -15.43
N HIS A 74 -13.37 24.63 -16.67
CA HIS A 74 -14.30 24.49 -17.80
C HIS A 74 -14.18 23.11 -18.48
N LEU A 75 -15.20 22.25 -18.31
CA LEU A 75 -15.19 20.84 -18.76
C LEU A 75 -14.67 20.66 -20.20
N ASN A 76 -15.17 21.43 -21.17
CA ASN A 76 -14.81 21.28 -22.58
C ASN A 76 -13.32 21.55 -22.89
N LYS A 77 -12.66 22.44 -22.15
CA LYS A 77 -11.23 22.75 -22.37
C LYS A 77 -10.32 21.70 -21.73
N TYR A 78 -10.71 21.19 -20.57
CA TYR A 78 -9.90 20.25 -19.81
C TYR A 78 -10.13 18.78 -20.18
N PHE A 79 -11.24 18.46 -20.88
CA PHE A 79 -11.52 17.10 -21.34
C PHE A 79 -10.45 16.58 -22.31
N TYR A 80 -10.06 17.36 -23.32
CA TYR A 80 -9.04 16.93 -24.28
C TYR A 80 -7.66 16.78 -23.64
N LEU A 81 -7.29 17.70 -22.74
CA LEU A 81 -6.05 17.61 -21.97
C LEU A 81 -6.06 16.35 -21.10
N TRP A 82 -7.18 16.08 -20.43
CA TRP A 82 -7.36 14.87 -19.64
C TRP A 82 -7.27 13.61 -20.51
N PHE A 83 -7.98 13.55 -21.63
CA PHE A 83 -7.95 12.39 -22.53
C PHE A 83 -6.54 12.13 -23.10
N SER A 84 -5.82 13.19 -23.51
CA SER A 84 -4.43 13.06 -23.95
C SER A 84 -3.50 12.55 -22.84
N GLY A 85 -3.74 12.97 -21.59
CA GLY A 85 -3.00 12.49 -20.43
C GLY A 85 -3.25 11.02 -20.14
N LEU A 86 -4.50 10.55 -20.29
CA LEU A 86 -4.86 9.14 -20.13
C LEU A 86 -4.11 8.27 -21.14
N LEU A 87 -4.09 8.69 -22.41
CA LEU A 87 -3.37 7.98 -23.47
C LEU A 87 -1.87 7.93 -23.18
N LEU A 88 -1.29 9.06 -22.77
CA LEU A 88 0.13 9.15 -22.42
C LEU A 88 0.49 8.24 -21.24
N THR A 89 -0.25 8.33 -20.13
CA THR A 89 -0.06 7.46 -18.95
C THR A 89 -0.17 5.99 -19.33
N THR A 90 -1.16 5.62 -20.15
CA THR A 90 -1.38 4.23 -20.56
C THR A 90 -0.21 3.73 -21.41
N ALA A 91 0.25 4.54 -22.38
CA ALA A 91 1.38 4.20 -23.23
C ALA A 91 2.68 4.07 -22.43
N MET A 92 2.97 5.02 -21.53
CA MET A 92 4.20 5.04 -20.74
C MET A 92 4.21 3.96 -19.64
N SER A 93 3.04 3.58 -19.12
CA SER A 93 2.90 2.54 -18.09
C SER A 93 2.78 1.12 -18.66
N TYR A 94 2.78 0.97 -19.99
CA TYR A 94 2.72 -0.34 -20.63
C TYR A 94 3.98 -1.16 -20.30
N PRO A 95 3.87 -2.38 -19.72
CA PRO A 95 5.01 -3.07 -19.13
C PRO A 95 6.22 -3.25 -20.05
N PRO A 96 6.08 -3.64 -21.34
CA PRO A 96 7.20 -3.77 -22.28
C PRO A 96 8.00 -2.48 -22.55
N VAL A 97 7.39 -1.32 -22.34
CA VAL A 97 8.06 -0.02 -22.48
C VAL A 97 8.57 0.43 -21.11
N TYR A 98 7.72 0.33 -20.08
CA TYR A 98 7.99 0.81 -18.74
C TYR A 98 9.24 0.18 -18.11
N TYR A 99 9.54 -1.10 -18.37
CA TYR A 99 10.71 -1.74 -17.75
C TYR A 99 12.04 -1.10 -18.19
N LYS A 100 12.11 -0.59 -19.43
CA LYS A 100 13.30 0.01 -20.04
C LYS A 100 13.63 1.41 -19.51
N PHE A 101 12.66 2.07 -18.89
CA PHE A 101 12.87 3.43 -18.40
C PHE A 101 13.83 3.51 -17.22
N SER A 102 14.58 4.62 -17.15
CA SER A 102 15.41 4.97 -16.01
C SER A 102 14.56 5.08 -14.73
N ARG A 103 15.20 4.98 -13.56
CA ARG A 103 14.51 5.14 -12.27
C ARG A 103 13.81 6.50 -12.15
N LEU A 104 14.50 7.56 -12.56
CA LEU A 104 14.00 8.93 -12.53
C LEU A 104 12.78 9.12 -13.46
N THR A 105 12.81 8.55 -14.65
CA THR A 105 11.65 8.57 -15.56
C THR A 105 10.46 7.84 -14.96
N LYS A 106 10.69 6.66 -14.35
CA LYS A 106 9.63 5.89 -13.65
C LYS A 106 9.02 6.68 -12.49
N ASP A 107 9.81 7.50 -11.81
CA ASP A 107 9.35 8.37 -10.73
C ASP A 107 8.45 9.51 -11.23
N PHE A 108 8.86 10.19 -12.31
CA PHE A 108 8.03 11.21 -12.96
C PHE A 108 6.71 10.65 -13.46
N ILE A 109 6.72 9.50 -14.12
CA ILE A 109 5.50 8.82 -14.56
C ILE A 109 4.59 8.54 -13.36
N ARG A 110 5.15 8.04 -12.24
CA ARG A 110 4.34 7.74 -11.05
C ARG A 110 3.74 9.00 -10.41
N LEU A 111 4.49 10.09 -10.36
CA LEU A 111 3.97 11.37 -9.89
C LEU A 111 2.83 11.86 -10.80
N TYR A 112 3.04 11.81 -12.11
CA TYR A 112 2.07 12.19 -13.13
C TYR A 112 0.78 11.34 -13.06
N ASP A 113 0.90 10.02 -12.93
CA ASP A 113 -0.24 9.11 -12.76
C ASP A 113 -1.07 9.49 -11.53
N GLY A 114 -0.43 9.95 -10.45
CA GLY A 114 -1.10 10.40 -9.24
C GLY A 114 -1.95 11.64 -9.50
N ILE A 115 -1.36 12.66 -10.13
CA ILE A 115 -2.05 13.88 -10.54
C ILE A 115 -3.24 13.54 -11.43
N PHE A 116 -3.00 12.70 -12.43
CA PHE A 116 -4.00 12.29 -13.39
C PHE A 116 -5.19 11.58 -12.73
N LEU A 117 -4.90 10.62 -11.85
CA LEU A 117 -5.92 9.86 -11.12
C LEU A 117 -6.80 10.76 -10.24
N ALA A 118 -6.21 11.72 -9.53
CA ALA A 118 -6.97 12.68 -8.74
C ALA A 118 -7.88 13.56 -9.61
N SER A 119 -7.34 14.09 -10.72
CA SER A 119 -8.12 14.91 -11.64
C SER A 119 -9.29 14.14 -12.27
N ALA A 120 -9.12 12.85 -12.55
CA ALA A 120 -10.17 11.98 -13.06
C ALA A 120 -11.34 11.85 -12.08
N PHE A 121 -11.07 11.59 -10.80
CA PHE A 121 -12.13 11.54 -9.78
C PHE A 121 -12.88 12.86 -9.67
N VAL A 122 -12.16 13.98 -9.57
CA VAL A 122 -12.80 15.30 -9.46
C VAL A 122 -13.65 15.61 -10.68
N LEU A 123 -13.19 15.26 -11.89
CA LEU A 123 -13.95 15.43 -13.11
C LEU A 123 -15.26 14.63 -13.08
N CYS A 124 -15.21 13.36 -12.66
CA CYS A 124 -16.41 12.53 -12.51
C CYS A 124 -17.40 13.14 -11.53
N PHE A 125 -16.95 13.56 -10.34
CA PHE A 125 -17.80 14.24 -9.35
C PHE A 125 -18.35 15.58 -9.84
N LYS A 126 -17.60 16.29 -10.69
CA LYS A 126 -18.06 17.55 -11.29
C LYS A 126 -19.15 17.34 -12.34
N ILE A 127 -19.10 16.24 -13.09
CA ILE A 127 -20.14 15.90 -14.07
C ILE A 127 -21.41 15.44 -13.32
N HIS A 128 -21.28 14.46 -12.42
CA HIS A 128 -22.40 13.93 -11.66
C HIS A 128 -21.91 13.12 -10.45
N TRP A 129 -22.61 13.17 -9.31
CA TRP A 129 -22.14 12.54 -8.06
C TRP A 129 -22.07 11.01 -8.15
N GLU A 130 -23.02 10.37 -8.82
CA GLU A 130 -23.04 8.91 -9.05
C GLU A 130 -21.99 8.46 -10.08
N LEU A 131 -21.59 9.32 -11.03
CA LEU A 131 -20.37 9.05 -11.82
C LEU A 131 -19.11 9.12 -10.96
N GLY A 132 -19.08 10.06 -10.00
CA GLY A 132 -18.04 10.14 -8.97
C GLY A 132 -17.90 8.83 -8.20
N PHE A 133 -18.98 8.34 -7.59
CA PHE A 133 -18.94 7.06 -6.88
C PHE A 133 -18.64 5.87 -7.79
N LEU A 134 -19.23 5.81 -9.00
CA LEU A 134 -18.96 4.75 -9.97
C LEU A 134 -17.48 4.67 -10.31
N SER A 135 -16.81 5.81 -10.48
CA SER A 135 -15.37 5.86 -10.76
C SER A 135 -14.53 5.30 -9.61
N ILE A 136 -14.91 5.55 -8.34
CA ILE A 136 -14.26 4.96 -7.16
C ILE A 136 -14.45 3.44 -7.14
N PHE A 137 -15.69 2.97 -7.35
CA PHE A 137 -15.98 1.53 -7.41
C PHE A 137 -15.21 0.84 -8.53
N ALA A 138 -15.19 1.43 -9.72
CA ALA A 138 -14.42 0.92 -10.86
C ALA A 138 -12.92 0.84 -10.54
N PHE A 139 -12.35 1.87 -9.91
CA PHE A 139 -10.95 1.86 -9.50
C PHE A 139 -10.66 0.72 -8.49
N ILE A 140 -11.48 0.57 -7.46
CA ILE A 140 -11.34 -0.50 -6.45
C ILE A 140 -11.45 -1.87 -7.13
N PHE A 141 -12.42 -2.04 -8.02
CA PHE A 141 -12.63 -3.29 -8.76
C PHE A 141 -11.43 -3.65 -9.63
N VAL A 142 -10.95 -2.72 -10.47
CA VAL A 142 -9.77 -2.92 -11.33
C VAL A 142 -8.51 -3.18 -10.51
N LYS A 143 -8.30 -2.44 -9.42
CA LYS A 143 -7.18 -2.65 -8.50
C LYS A 143 -7.21 -4.06 -7.92
N ASN A 144 -8.37 -4.55 -7.50
CA ASN A 144 -8.52 -5.89 -6.96
C ASN A 144 -8.24 -6.96 -8.01
N LEU A 145 -8.80 -6.84 -9.22
CA LEU A 145 -8.50 -7.75 -10.33
C LEU A 145 -7.00 -7.79 -10.67
N TYR A 146 -6.36 -6.63 -10.72
CA TYR A 146 -4.94 -6.52 -10.99
C TYR A 146 -4.10 -7.18 -9.88
N ASN A 147 -4.44 -6.95 -8.61
CA ASN A 147 -3.74 -7.54 -7.47
C ASN A 147 -3.93 -9.07 -7.39
N LEU A 148 -5.07 -9.59 -7.83
CA LEU A 148 -5.30 -11.04 -7.91
C LEU A 148 -4.36 -11.69 -8.93
N LYS A 149 -4.18 -11.08 -10.11
CA LYS A 149 -3.28 -11.60 -11.16
C LYS A 149 -1.81 -11.58 -10.78
N ARG A 150 -1.39 -10.64 -9.91
CA ARG A 150 0.03 -10.38 -9.60
C ARG A 150 0.60 -11.22 -8.45
N LYS A 151 -0.18 -12.12 -7.85
CA LYS A 151 0.29 -12.95 -6.73
C LYS A 151 1.40 -13.89 -7.21
N GLY A 152 2.65 -13.58 -6.85
CA GLY A 152 3.81 -14.46 -7.05
C GLY A 152 4.94 -13.88 -7.90
N ASP A 153 4.69 -12.83 -8.70
CA ASP A 153 5.61 -12.46 -9.78
C ASP A 153 6.82 -11.59 -9.37
N ALA A 154 6.77 -10.94 -8.20
CA ALA A 154 7.79 -9.96 -7.83
C ALA A 154 9.17 -10.60 -7.56
N CYS A 155 9.21 -11.87 -7.18
CA CYS A 155 10.45 -12.59 -6.87
C CYS A 155 10.81 -13.63 -7.93
N THR A 156 10.09 -13.69 -9.05
CA THR A 156 10.41 -14.59 -10.17
C THR A 156 11.85 -14.35 -10.62
N GLY A 157 12.61 -15.45 -10.77
CA GLY A 157 14.04 -15.45 -11.10
C GLY A 157 14.98 -15.08 -9.94
N CYS A 158 14.51 -15.00 -8.70
CA CYS A 158 15.38 -14.78 -7.54
C CYS A 158 16.05 -16.11 -7.11
N PRO A 159 17.40 -16.19 -7.01
CA PRO A 159 18.10 -17.41 -6.60
C PRO A 159 17.68 -17.90 -5.20
N ARG A 160 17.43 -16.97 -4.28
CA ARG A 160 16.97 -17.27 -2.91
C ARG A 160 15.62 -17.99 -2.89
N LEU A 161 14.75 -17.66 -3.85
CA LEU A 161 13.43 -18.28 -3.96
C LEU A 161 13.55 -19.75 -4.43
N SER A 162 14.46 -20.04 -5.36
CA SER A 162 14.73 -21.42 -5.80
C SER A 162 15.42 -22.27 -4.73
N GLU A 163 16.25 -21.64 -3.88
CA GLU A 163 16.95 -22.31 -2.77
C GLU A 163 16.08 -22.51 -1.52
N GLY A 164 14.86 -21.98 -1.50
CA GLY A 164 13.97 -22.04 -0.33
C GLY A 164 14.45 -21.24 0.88
N THR A 165 15.38 -20.30 0.68
CA THR A 165 15.96 -19.50 1.76
C THR A 165 15.22 -18.18 1.93
N THR A 166 15.20 -17.65 3.17
CA THR A 166 14.63 -16.31 3.42
C THR A 166 15.51 -15.26 2.75
N CYS A 167 14.95 -14.51 1.80
CA CYS A 167 15.65 -13.40 1.13
C CYS A 167 16.07 -12.31 2.12
N GLU A 168 17.25 -11.73 1.94
CA GLU A 168 17.77 -10.69 2.86
C GLU A 168 16.82 -9.49 3.00
N GLY A 169 16.06 -9.19 1.95
CA GLY A 169 15.10 -8.10 1.92
C GLY A 169 13.89 -8.28 2.85
N TYR A 170 13.70 -9.46 3.43
CA TYR A 170 12.63 -9.79 4.37
C TYR A 170 13.11 -10.05 5.80
N ILE A 171 14.42 -10.03 6.07
CA ILE A 171 14.98 -10.37 7.39
C ILE A 171 14.39 -9.46 8.47
N LEU A 172 14.42 -8.14 8.26
CA LEU A 172 13.90 -7.17 9.24
C LEU A 172 12.39 -7.33 9.49
N GLN A 173 11.63 -7.75 8.47
CA GLN A 173 10.19 -8.03 8.61
C GLN A 173 9.96 -9.33 9.37
N LYS A 174 10.78 -10.35 9.12
CA LYS A 174 10.77 -11.62 9.86
C LYS A 174 11.11 -11.41 11.33
N GLU A 175 12.13 -10.63 11.65
CA GLU A 175 12.49 -10.28 13.03
C GLU A 175 11.37 -9.55 13.76
N ALA A 176 10.67 -8.63 13.06
CA ALA A 176 9.51 -7.95 13.63
C ALA A 176 8.35 -8.92 13.92
N LEU A 177 8.10 -9.90 13.04
CA LEU A 177 7.11 -10.95 13.27
C LEU A 177 7.48 -11.84 14.47
N LEU A 178 8.74 -12.24 14.59
CA LEU A 178 9.21 -13.03 15.75
C LEU A 178 8.98 -12.29 17.07
N LYS A 179 9.28 -10.98 17.12
CA LYS A 179 9.02 -10.15 18.32
C LYS A 179 7.53 -10.05 18.66
N ILE A 180 6.66 -10.00 17.64
CA ILE A 180 5.20 -10.01 17.84
C ILE A 180 4.79 -11.34 18.48
N ASP A 181 5.28 -12.45 17.95
CA ASP A 181 4.93 -13.79 18.43
C ASP A 181 5.45 -14.06 19.86
N GLU A 182 6.67 -13.63 20.16
CA GLU A 182 7.26 -13.68 21.51
C GLU A 182 6.44 -12.88 22.53
N GLU A 183 6.17 -11.59 22.24
CA GLU A 183 5.42 -10.71 23.15
C GLU A 183 3.97 -11.18 23.30
N TYR A 184 3.34 -11.65 22.23
CA TYR A 184 2.00 -12.22 22.29
C TYR A 184 1.95 -13.47 23.17
N SER A 185 2.91 -14.38 23.00
CA SER A 185 2.98 -15.63 23.76
C SER A 185 3.22 -15.40 25.26
N ASP A 186 4.08 -14.44 25.62
CA ASP A 186 4.33 -14.05 27.00
C ASP A 186 3.06 -13.49 27.67
N ILE A 187 2.34 -12.57 26.99
CA ILE A 187 1.10 -12.00 27.51
C ILE A 187 0.02 -13.09 27.68
N MET A 188 -0.13 -13.99 26.70
CA MET A 188 -1.10 -15.09 26.80
C MET A 188 -0.76 -16.05 27.93
N THR A 189 0.51 -16.41 28.10
CA THR A 189 0.97 -17.29 29.17
C THR A 189 0.70 -16.67 30.54
N LYS A 190 1.02 -15.39 30.72
CA LYS A 190 0.73 -14.64 31.96
C LYS A 190 -0.76 -14.60 32.27
N GLN A 191 -1.62 -14.40 31.26
CA GLN A 191 -3.07 -14.42 31.44
C GLN A 191 -3.59 -15.80 31.84
N LEU A 192 -3.07 -16.88 31.24
CA LEU A 192 -3.42 -18.25 31.58
C LEU A 192 -3.01 -18.59 33.02
N LEU A 193 -1.78 -18.25 33.41
CA LEU A 193 -1.29 -18.46 34.78
C LEU A 193 -2.12 -17.70 35.82
N LYS A 194 -2.51 -16.45 35.51
CA LYS A 194 -3.36 -15.65 36.39
C LYS A 194 -4.76 -16.26 36.57
N LYS A 195 -5.37 -16.74 35.47
CA LYS A 195 -6.66 -17.43 35.49
C LYS A 195 -6.61 -18.78 36.20
N GLY A 196 -5.50 -19.51 36.02
CA GLY A 196 -5.25 -20.77 36.72
C GLY A 196 -5.19 -20.55 38.23
N ARG A 197 -4.45 -19.54 38.70
CA ARG A 197 -4.37 -19.21 40.13
C ARG A 197 -5.72 -18.82 40.71
N THR A 198 -6.51 -17.96 40.07
CA THR A 198 -7.84 -17.60 40.60
C THR A 198 -8.77 -18.80 40.74
N LYS A 199 -8.67 -19.81 39.86
CA LYS A 199 -9.52 -21.01 39.90
C LYS A 199 -9.13 -22.04 40.97
N PHE A 200 -7.96 -21.88 41.60
CA PHE A 200 -7.47 -22.75 42.68
C PHE A 200 -7.66 -22.13 44.08
N TYR A 201 -8.04 -20.85 44.16
CA TYR A 201 -8.28 -20.13 45.41
C TYR A 201 -9.75 -19.74 45.62
N ASP A 202 -10.64 -20.19 44.72
CA ASP A 202 -12.11 -20.19 44.84
C ASP A 202 -12.57 -21.64 45.05
#